data_AF-A0A7W6DMB4-F1
#
_entry.id   AF-A0A7W6DMB4-F1
#
_cell.length_a   1.000
_cell.length_b   1.000
_cell.length_c   1.000
_cell.angle_alpha   90.00
_cell.angle_beta   90.00
_cell.angle_gamma   90.00
#
_symmetry.space_group_name_H-M   'P 1'
#
loop_
_entity.id
_entity.type
_entity.pdbx_description
1 polymer ?
#
loop_
_entity_poly.entity_id
_entity_poly.type
_entity_poly.pdbx_seq_one_letter_code
_entity_poly.pdbx_strand_id
1 'polypeptide(L)'
;MAVLTHIREQYHLSLGSYGRPRMTMELKEAGLAVGERRVGRLMRLNGIKPVRTRKHKVTTDSHHRLGVAANWLDGDFVAAAPNQKWAGDITYIWGTVRNFVCGEA
;
A
#
# COMPACT_ATOMS: atom_id res chain seq x y z
N MET A 1 -0.14 -35.88 3.61
CA MET A 1 0.15 -34.44 3.85
C MET A 1 -0.59 -33.55 2.83
N ALA A 2 -1.90 -33.71 2.63
CA ALA A 2 -2.64 -33.00 1.56
C ALA A 2 -2.68 -31.45 1.74
N VAL A 3 -2.80 -30.99 2.99
CA VAL A 3 -2.90 -29.55 3.31
C VAL A 3 -1.63 -28.79 2.92
N LEU A 4 -0.44 -29.37 3.16
CA LEU A 4 0.82 -28.69 2.84
C LEU A 4 1.03 -28.55 1.34
N THR A 5 0.62 -29.56 0.56
CA THR A 5 0.66 -29.53 -0.89
C THR A 5 -0.18 -28.37 -1.43
N HIS A 6 -1.43 -28.24 -0.97
CA HIS A 6 -2.29 -27.12 -1.39
C HIS A 6 -1.78 -25.76 -0.91
N ILE A 7 -1.17 -25.67 0.27
CA ILE A 7 -0.54 -24.41 0.72
C ILE A 7 0.57 -24.00 -0.26
N ARG A 8 1.41 -24.94 -0.72
CA ARG A 8 2.49 -24.63 -1.67
C ARG A 8 1.94 -24.25 -3.03
N GLU A 9 0.99 -25.00 -3.54
CA GLU A 9 0.30 -24.72 -4.81
C GLU A 9 -0.32 -23.31 -4.81
N GLN A 10 -1.13 -22.98 -3.81
CA GLN A 10 -1.77 -21.67 -3.71
C GLN A 10 -0.76 -20.54 -3.47
N TYR A 11 0.35 -20.83 -2.78
CA TYR A 11 1.43 -19.88 -2.61
C TYR A 11 2.15 -19.58 -3.94
N HIS A 12 2.37 -20.59 -4.78
CA HIS A 12 2.93 -20.39 -6.12
C HIS A 12 1.96 -19.65 -7.04
N LEU A 13 0.67 -20.02 -7.05
CA LEU A 13 -0.37 -19.35 -7.84
C LEU A 13 -0.54 -17.88 -7.46
N SER A 14 -0.40 -17.55 -6.18
CA SER A 14 -0.50 -16.17 -5.68
C SER A 14 0.82 -15.37 -5.78
N LEU A 15 1.87 -15.94 -6.38
CA LEU A 15 3.22 -15.34 -6.45
C LEU A 15 3.75 -14.92 -5.07
N GLY A 16 3.41 -15.70 -4.05
CA GLY A 16 3.78 -15.43 -2.67
C GLY A 16 2.99 -14.32 -1.99
N SER A 17 1.92 -13.80 -2.57
CA SER A 17 1.14 -12.70 -1.98
C SER A 17 0.31 -13.14 -0.77
N TYR A 18 -0.08 -14.41 -0.71
CA TYR A 18 -1.05 -14.88 0.28
C TYR A 18 -0.42 -15.15 1.65
N GLY A 19 -0.93 -14.44 2.66
CA GLY A 19 -0.66 -14.69 4.06
C GLY A 19 -1.62 -15.71 4.69
N ARG A 20 -1.37 -16.03 5.96
CA ARG A 20 -2.14 -17.02 6.73
C ARG A 20 -3.67 -16.89 6.65
N PRO A 21 -4.28 -15.69 6.76
CA PRO A 21 -5.74 -15.55 6.70
C PRO A 21 -6.29 -15.94 5.32
N ARG A 22 -5.68 -15.41 4.25
CA ARG A 22 -6.12 -15.67 2.87
C ARG A 22 -5.89 -17.12 2.46
N MET A 23 -4.74 -17.67 2.83
CA MET A 23 -4.43 -19.09 2.65
C MET A 23 -5.46 -20.00 3.32
N THR A 24 -5.94 -19.62 4.52
CA THR A 24 -6.95 -20.43 5.24
C THR A 24 -8.32 -20.38 4.57
N MET A 25 -8.71 -19.26 3.97
CA MET A 25 -9.97 -19.16 3.21
C MET A 25 -9.94 -20.03 1.96
N GLU A 26 -8.86 -19.94 1.18
CA GLU A 26 -8.67 -20.72 -0.05
C GLU A 26 -8.69 -22.23 0.24
N LEU A 27 -8.04 -22.67 1.33
CA LEU A 27 -8.07 -24.08 1.73
C LEU A 27 -9.48 -24.54 2.12
N LYS A 28 -10.28 -23.68 2.76
CA LYS A 28 -11.67 -23.99 3.09
C LYS A 28 -12.55 -24.07 1.86
N GLU A 29 -12.36 -23.16 0.90
CA GLU A 29 -13.06 -23.17 -0.39
C GLU A 29 -12.70 -24.41 -1.21
N ALA A 30 -11.45 -24.89 -1.12
CA ALA A 30 -11.00 -26.16 -1.68
C ALA A 30 -11.52 -27.40 -0.91
N GLY A 31 -12.42 -27.23 0.07
CA GLY A 31 -13.04 -28.32 0.83
C GLY A 31 -12.19 -28.86 1.99
N LEU A 32 -11.07 -28.23 2.33
CA LEU A 32 -10.21 -28.66 3.44
C LEU A 32 -10.63 -27.95 4.73
N ALA A 33 -11.22 -28.71 5.65
CA ALA A 33 -11.52 -28.23 6.99
C ALA A 33 -10.23 -28.06 7.83
N VAL A 34 -9.58 -26.91 7.71
CA VAL A 34 -8.37 -26.56 8.47
C VAL A 34 -8.50 -25.24 9.23
N GLY A 35 -8.04 -25.26 10.49
CA GLY A 35 -7.95 -24.08 11.33
C GLY A 35 -6.74 -23.21 11.00
N GLU A 36 -6.90 -21.90 11.13
CA GLU A 36 -5.87 -20.91 10.80
C GLU A 36 -4.54 -21.16 11.56
N ARG A 37 -4.61 -21.60 12.82
CA ARG A 37 -3.42 -21.96 13.61
C ARG A 37 -2.60 -23.07 12.98
N ARG A 38 -3.27 -24.09 12.41
CA ARG A 38 -2.60 -25.22 11.75
C ARG A 38 -1.94 -24.77 10.45
N VAL A 39 -2.63 -23.95 9.66
CA VAL A 39 -2.09 -23.34 8.43
C VAL A 39 -0.86 -22.49 8.76
N GLY A 40 -0.95 -21.62 9.77
CA GLY A 40 0.16 -20.79 10.22
C GLY A 40 1.38 -21.60 10.69
N ARG A 41 1.16 -22.68 11.43
CA ARG A 41 2.23 -23.60 11.86
C ARG A 41 2.90 -24.26 10.66
N LEU A 42 2.12 -24.76 9.70
CA LEU A 42 2.67 -25.39 8.48
C LEU A 42 3.45 -24.38 7.63
N MET A 43 2.90 -23.19 7.41
CA MET A 43 3.61 -22.12 6.68
C MET A 43 4.93 -21.76 7.37
N ARG A 44 4.93 -21.59 8.71
CA ARG A 44 6.13 -21.26 9.48
C ARG A 44 7.20 -22.36 9.42
N LEU A 45 6.81 -23.62 9.60
CA LEU A 45 7.73 -24.77 9.54
C LEU A 45 8.34 -24.96 8.14
N ASN A 46 7.68 -24.46 7.09
CA ASN A 46 8.14 -24.57 5.71
C ASN A 46 8.73 -23.26 5.17
N GLY A 47 8.94 -22.24 6.00
CA GLY A 47 9.52 -20.96 5.58
C GLY A 47 8.63 -20.13 4.65
N ILE A 48 7.34 -20.47 4.52
CA ILE A 48 6.40 -19.78 3.63
C ILE A 48 5.95 -18.49 4.31
N LYS A 49 6.27 -17.35 3.71
CA LYS A 49 5.95 -16.01 4.22
C LYS A 49 5.42 -15.13 3.08
N PRO A 50 4.37 -14.32 3.31
CA PRO A 50 3.85 -13.46 2.27
C PRO A 50 4.91 -12.45 1.81
N VAL A 51 5.14 -12.39 0.51
CA VAL A 51 6.02 -11.42 -0.16
C VAL A 51 5.22 -10.14 -0.38
N ARG A 52 5.69 -9.05 0.23
CA ARG A 52 5.05 -7.74 0.12
C ARG A 52 5.87 -6.83 -0.80
N THR A 53 5.47 -6.72 -2.06
CA THR A 53 6.05 -5.72 -2.97
C THR A 53 5.45 -4.36 -2.63
N ARG A 54 6.14 -3.58 -1.79
CA ARG A 54 5.73 -2.20 -1.52
C ARG A 54 6.01 -1.37 -2.77
N LYS A 55 5.00 -1.01 -3.56
CA LYS A 55 5.16 0.00 -4.60
C LYS A 55 5.32 1.36 -3.90
N HIS A 56 6.56 1.84 -3.78
CA HIS A 56 6.81 3.22 -3.40
C HIS A 56 6.26 4.11 -4.52
N LYS A 57 5.21 4.89 -4.24
CA LYS A 57 4.67 5.85 -5.21
C LYS A 57 5.47 7.14 -5.02
N VAL A 58 6.47 7.37 -5.88
CA VAL A 58 7.17 8.65 -5.95
C VAL A 58 6.17 9.66 -6.53
N THR A 59 5.61 10.52 -5.68
CA THR A 59 4.66 11.57 -6.08
C THR A 59 5.35 12.76 -6.75
N THR A 60 6.67 12.91 -6.57
CA THR A 60 7.44 14.04 -7.07
C THR A 60 8.69 13.52 -7.76
N ASP A 61 8.71 13.58 -9.09
CA ASP A 61 9.94 13.36 -9.87
C ASP A 61 10.70 14.68 -9.98
N SER A 62 11.55 14.97 -8.99
CA SER A 62 12.44 16.13 -9.03
C SER A 62 13.56 15.99 -10.07
N HIS A 63 13.71 14.84 -10.72
CA HIS A 63 14.68 14.57 -11.78
C HIS A 63 14.07 14.59 -13.18
N HIS A 64 13.02 15.39 -13.38
CA HIS A 64 12.47 15.63 -14.71
C HIS A 64 13.30 16.64 -15.52
N ARG A 65 13.25 16.53 -16.85
CA ARG A 65 13.95 17.45 -17.77
C ARG A 65 13.21 18.77 -18.02
N LEU A 66 12.04 18.97 -17.38
CA LEU A 66 11.28 20.22 -17.43
C LEU A 66 11.97 21.27 -16.53
N GLY A 67 11.77 22.56 -16.85
CA GLY A 67 12.25 23.65 -16.00
C GLY A 67 11.63 23.58 -14.62
N VAL A 68 12.46 23.37 -13.59
CA VAL A 68 12.03 23.47 -12.20
C VAL A 68 11.91 24.96 -11.87
N ALA A 69 10.72 25.41 -11.46
CA ALA A 69 10.55 26.77 -10.97
C ALA A 69 11.38 26.97 -9.70
N ALA A 70 12.07 28.10 -9.59
CA ALA A 70 12.87 28.39 -8.40
C ALA A 70 11.97 28.42 -7.15
N ASN A 71 12.40 27.74 -6.09
CA ASN A 71 11.73 27.79 -4.81
C ASN A 71 12.05 29.12 -4.11
N TRP A 72 11.30 30.17 -4.45
CA TRP A 72 11.51 31.52 -3.91
C TRP A 72 11.28 31.64 -2.40
N LEU A 73 10.49 30.73 -1.83
CA LEU A 73 10.22 30.72 -0.38
C LEU A 73 11.36 30.05 0.38
N ASP A 74 11.90 28.95 -0.13
CA ASP A 74 12.97 28.16 0.51
C ASP A 74 12.80 27.93 2.02
N GLY A 75 11.53 27.79 2.47
CA GLY A 75 11.19 27.62 3.88
C GLY A 75 11.12 28.91 4.72
N ASP A 76 11.37 30.09 4.14
CA ASP A 76 11.12 31.38 4.77
C ASP A 76 9.68 31.85 4.56
N PHE A 77 8.86 31.66 5.60
CA PHE A 77 7.46 32.09 5.64
C PHE A 77 7.25 33.47 6.30
N VAL A 78 8.32 34.16 6.72
CA VAL A 78 8.21 35.48 7.35
C VAL A 78 7.92 36.54 6.28
N ALA A 79 6.89 37.36 6.48
CA ALA A 79 6.54 38.47 5.61
C ALA A 79 6.47 39.77 6.40
N ALA A 80 6.96 40.87 5.82
CA ALA A 80 6.96 42.19 6.46
C ALA A 80 5.60 42.89 6.36
N ALA A 81 4.78 42.52 5.36
CA ALA A 81 3.43 43.01 5.15
C ALA A 81 2.54 41.91 4.54
N PRO A 82 1.19 42.05 4.62
CA PRO A 82 0.26 41.16 3.93
C PRO A 82 0.52 41.10 2.41
N ASN A 83 0.08 40.02 1.77
CA ASN A 83 0.16 39.78 0.32
C ASN A 83 1.58 39.67 -0.29
N GLN A 84 2.62 39.44 0.52
CA GLN A 84 3.99 39.27 0.01
C GLN A 84 4.40 37.82 -0.28
N LYS A 85 3.81 36.86 0.45
CA LYS A 85 4.09 35.43 0.32
C LYS A 85 2.77 34.67 0.43
N TRP A 86 2.51 33.77 -0.53
CA TRP A 86 1.30 32.96 -0.60
C TRP A 86 1.72 31.49 -0.67
N ALA A 87 1.18 30.67 0.23
CA ALA A 87 1.40 29.23 0.24
C ALA A 87 0.06 28.54 0.45
N GLY A 88 -0.21 27.50 -0.33
CA GLY A 88 -1.43 26.69 -0.22
C GLY A 88 -1.06 25.21 -0.17
N ASP A 89 -1.86 24.42 0.54
CA ASP A 89 -1.76 22.96 0.58
C ASP A 89 -3.06 22.36 0.04
N ILE A 90 -2.94 21.22 -0.64
CA ILE A 90 -4.10 20.45 -1.12
C ILE A 90 -4.34 19.33 -0.12
N THR A 91 -5.35 19.51 0.73
CA THR A 91 -5.80 18.44 1.61
C THR A 91 -6.79 17.53 0.87
N TYR A 92 -6.41 16.27 0.70
CA TYR A 92 -7.34 15.25 0.18
C TYR A 92 -8.31 14.82 1.27
N ILE A 93 -9.58 15.22 1.12
CA ILE A 93 -10.67 14.78 1.98
C ILE A 93 -11.27 13.51 1.39
N TRP A 94 -11.28 12.42 2.16
CA TRP A 94 -11.89 11.17 1.74
C TRP A 94 -13.39 11.18 2.03
N GLY A 95 -14.21 11.33 0.97
CA GLY A 95 -15.67 11.25 1.04
C GLY A 95 -16.21 9.92 0.49
N THR A 96 -17.35 9.46 1.02
CA THR A 96 -18.03 8.21 0.62
C THR A 96 -18.71 8.29 -0.76
N VAL A 97 -18.76 9.47 -1.38
CA VAL A 97 -19.33 9.68 -2.72
C VAL A 97 -18.19 9.79 -3.73
N ARG A 98 -18.26 9.02 -4.82
CA ARG A 98 -17.28 8.98 -5.92
C ARG A 98 -17.24 10.28 -6.75
N ASN A 99 -17.14 11.45 -6.13
CA ASN A 99 -16.87 12.70 -6.83
C ASN A 99 -15.89 13.55 -6.01
N PHE A 100 -14.82 13.96 -6.69
CA PHE A 100 -13.79 14.83 -6.16
C PHE A 100 -14.34 16.24 -6.00
N VAL A 101 -14.27 16.80 -4.79
CA VAL A 101 -14.49 18.22 -4.55
C VAL A 101 -13.18 18.78 -4.01
N CYS A 102 -12.57 19.68 -4.79
CA CYS A 102 -11.44 20.49 -4.34
C CYS A 102 -12.03 21.62 -3.49
N GLY A 103 -11.85 21.54 -2.17
CA GLY A 103 -12.20 22.63 -1.26
C GLY A 103 -10.97 23.50 -1.04
N GLU A 104 -11.06 24.78 -1.40
CA GLU A 104 -10.09 25.80 -1.00
C GLU A 104 -10.36 26.19 0.46
N ALA A 105 -9.30 26.36 1.24
CA ALA A 105 -9.34 26.89 2.61
C ALA A 105 -8.63 28.25 2.64
#